data_AF-A0A7S0VEL1-F1
#
_entry.id   AF-A0A7S0VEL1-F1
#
_cell.length_a   1.000
_cell.length_b   1.000
_cell.length_c   1.000
_cell.angle_alpha   90.00
_cell.angle_beta   90.00
_cell.angle_gamma   90.00
#
_symmetry.space_group_name_H-M   'P 1'
#
loop_
_entity.id
_entity.type
_entity.pdbx_description
1 polymer ?
#
loop_
_entity_poly.entity_id
_entity_poly.type
_entity_poly.pdbx_seq_one_letter_code
_entity_poly.pdbx_strand_id
1 'polypeptide(L)'
;MAQYVQEGKRIPRRGEVGMKADEIEGYEKEGYVMSGSRHKRMNAVRVRKENQIYSAEEKRALALFNFEERQQRENTILADFKQIMASKLSETGGKAD
;
A
#
# COMPACT_ATOMS: atom_id res chain seq x y z
N MET A 1 -13.61 -3.45 -1.81
CA MET A 1 -13.26 -2.35 -0.89
C MET A 1 -11.93 -1.71 -1.27
N ALA A 2 -10.83 -2.45 -1.36
CA ALA A 2 -9.52 -1.94 -1.82
C ALA A 2 -9.59 -1.12 -3.13
N GLN A 3 -10.38 -1.57 -4.11
CA GLN A 3 -10.56 -0.84 -5.37
C GLN A 3 -11.24 0.53 -5.22
N TYR A 4 -12.20 0.68 -4.30
CA TYR A 4 -12.83 1.99 -4.03
C TYR A 4 -11.83 2.94 -3.36
N VAL A 5 -10.92 2.42 -2.54
CA VAL A 5 -9.90 3.18 -1.82
C VAL A 5 -8.80 3.66 -2.77
N GLN A 6 -8.36 2.81 -3.71
CA GLN A 6 -7.39 3.18 -4.76
C GLN A 6 -7.94 4.27 -5.70
N GLU A 7 -9.25 4.26 -5.95
CA GLU A 7 -9.93 5.26 -6.78
C GLU A 7 -10.29 6.55 -6.00
N GLY A 8 -9.93 6.64 -4.71
CA GLY A 8 -10.28 7.78 -3.84
C GLY A 8 -11.79 7.90 -3.58
N LYS A 9 -12.55 6.86 -3.88
CA LYS A 9 -14.01 6.82 -3.77
C LYS A 9 -14.43 6.54 -2.33
N ARG A 10 -15.51 7.21 -1.94
CA ARG A 10 -16.16 7.03 -0.63
C ARG A 10 -16.54 5.57 -0.40
N ILE A 11 -16.34 5.04 0.81
CA ILE A 11 -16.76 3.67 1.13
C ILE A 11 -18.29 3.64 1.37
N PRO A 12 -19.03 2.71 0.73
CA PRO A 12 -20.47 2.56 0.91
C PRO A 12 -20.86 2.24 2.36
N ARG A 13 -21.96 2.82 2.83
CA ARG A 13 -22.64 2.44 4.08
C ARG A 13 -23.42 1.13 3.86
N ARG A 14 -23.84 0.45 4.94
CA ARG A 14 -24.57 -0.83 4.85
C ARG A 14 -25.80 -0.78 3.93
N GLY A 15 -26.55 0.32 3.95
CA GLY A 15 -27.74 0.52 3.09
C GLY A 15 -27.42 0.95 1.66
N GLU A 16 -26.14 1.16 1.34
CA GLU A 16 -25.63 1.58 0.03
C GLU A 16 -24.89 0.43 -0.66
N VAL A 17 -24.83 -0.75 -0.02
CA VAL A 17 -24.19 -1.94 -0.58
C VAL A 17 -24.98 -2.37 -1.82
N GLY A 18 -24.34 -2.29 -2.99
CA GLY A 18 -24.94 -2.59 -4.29
C GLY A 18 -25.18 -1.36 -5.18
N MET A 19 -25.03 -0.14 -4.65
CA MET A 19 -24.98 1.09 -5.46
C MET A 19 -23.54 1.42 -5.85
N LYS A 20 -23.35 2.08 -6.99
CA LYS A 20 -22.04 2.63 -7.37
C LYS A 20 -21.75 3.86 -6.52
N ALA A 21 -20.46 4.10 -6.23
CA ALA A 21 -20.03 5.26 -5.46
C ALA A 21 -20.48 6.59 -6.10
N ASP A 22 -20.41 6.68 -7.43
CA ASP A 22 -20.77 7.88 -8.18
C ASP A 22 -22.28 8.18 -8.09
N GLU A 23 -23.12 7.14 -8.03
CA GLU A 23 -24.58 7.27 -7.84
C GLU A 23 -24.89 7.81 -6.45
N ILE A 24 -24.21 7.28 -5.42
CA ILE A 24 -24.37 7.73 -4.05
C ILE A 24 -23.98 9.21 -3.90
N GLU A 25 -22.87 9.63 -4.51
CA GLU A 25 -22.44 11.02 -4.50
C GLU A 25 -23.42 11.93 -5.25
N GLY A 26 -23.96 11.46 -6.38
CA GLY A 26 -25.02 12.14 -7.13
C GLY A 26 -26.26 12.38 -6.25
N TYR A 27 -26.75 11.34 -5.58
CA TYR A 27 -27.90 11.46 -4.67
C TYR A 27 -27.63 12.43 -3.51
N GLU A 28 -26.45 12.39 -2.90
CA GLU A 28 -26.09 13.33 -1.83
C GLU A 28 -26.02 14.79 -2.35
N LYS A 29 -25.53 15.02 -3.58
CA LYS A 29 -25.49 16.36 -4.22
C LYS A 29 -26.89 16.90 -4.54
N GLU A 30 -27.79 16.03 -4.97
CA GLU A 30 -29.20 16.38 -5.24
C GLU A 30 -30.00 16.61 -3.95
N GLY A 31 -29.41 16.33 -2.78
CA GLY A 31 -30.00 16.58 -1.47
C GLY A 31 -30.71 15.37 -0.85
N TYR A 32 -30.60 14.18 -1.47
CA TYR A 32 -31.11 12.95 -0.88
C TYR A 32 -30.28 12.56 0.35
N VAL A 33 -31.00 12.14 1.38
CA VAL A 33 -30.42 11.71 2.65
C VAL A 33 -30.18 10.21 2.59
N MET A 34 -28.93 9.81 2.40
CA MET A 34 -28.57 8.40 2.43
C MET A 34 -28.73 7.82 3.85
N SER A 35 -29.03 6.52 3.95
CA SER A 35 -29.25 5.86 5.24
C SER A 35 -28.03 6.00 6.16
N GLY A 36 -28.22 6.58 7.34
CA GLY A 36 -27.17 6.83 8.34
C GLY A 36 -26.34 8.10 8.12
N SER A 37 -26.57 8.87 7.06
CA SER A 37 -25.84 10.13 6.75
C SER A 37 -26.05 11.23 7.79
N ARG A 38 -27.21 11.30 8.44
CA ARG A 38 -27.49 12.29 9.52
C ARG A 38 -26.91 11.90 10.88
N HIS A 39 -26.43 10.65 11.04
CA HIS A 39 -25.97 10.16 12.33
C HIS A 39 -24.46 10.42 12.51
N LYS A 40 -24.13 11.45 13.31
CA LYS A 40 -22.75 11.88 13.57
C LYS A 40 -21.82 10.73 13.99
N ARG A 41 -22.28 9.86 14.90
CA ARG A 41 -21.49 8.72 15.38
C ARG A 41 -21.20 7.71 14.28
N MET A 42 -22.18 7.41 13.41
CA MET A 42 -21.96 6.49 12.29
C MET A 42 -21.02 7.06 11.24
N ASN A 43 -21.11 8.37 10.94
CA ASN A 43 -20.17 9.01 10.03
C ASN A 43 -18.74 8.98 10.57
N ALA A 44 -18.54 9.22 11.86
CA ALA A 44 -17.22 9.10 12.49
C ALA A 44 -16.67 7.67 12.41
N VAL A 45 -17.52 6.66 12.61
CA VAL A 45 -17.14 5.24 12.46
C VAL A 45 -16.76 4.92 11.01
N ARG A 46 -17.51 5.44 10.02
CA ARG A 46 -17.20 5.30 8.60
C ARG A 46 -15.82 5.88 8.28
N VAL A 47 -15.56 7.13 8.65
CA VAL A 47 -14.26 7.80 8.44
C VAL A 47 -13.14 7.03 9.13
N ARG A 48 -13.36 6.53 10.35
CA ARG A 48 -12.37 5.68 11.03
C ARG A 48 -12.08 4.39 10.25
N LYS A 49 -13.09 3.76 9.66
CA LYS A 49 -12.94 2.54 8.87
C LYS A 49 -12.21 2.81 7.54
N GLU A 50 -12.50 3.94 6.90
CA GLU A 50 -11.72 4.44 5.75
C GLU A 50 -10.25 4.60 6.13
N ASN A 51 -9.96 5.33 7.21
CA ASN A 51 -8.59 5.56 7.69
C ASN A 51 -7.86 4.26 8.10
N GLN A 52 -8.58 3.25 8.61
CA GLN A 52 -8.01 1.94 8.92
C GLN A 52 -7.50 1.22 7.66
N ILE A 53 -8.21 1.37 6.53
CA ILE A 53 -7.82 0.73 5.27
C ILE A 53 -6.65 1.49 4.65
N TYR A 54 -6.71 2.83 4.60
CA TYR A 54 -5.60 3.66 4.13
C TYR A 54 -4.31 3.33 4.89
N SER A 55 -4.36 3.30 6.23
CA SER A 55 -3.17 2.97 7.04
C SER A 55 -2.62 1.56 6.77
N ALA A 56 -3.49 0.59 6.44
CA ALA A 56 -3.06 -0.77 6.12
C ALA A 56 -2.38 -0.84 4.73
N GLU A 57 -2.92 -0.13 3.73
CA GLU A 57 -2.34 -0.05 2.39
C GLU A 57 -1.04 0.74 2.38
N GLU A 58 -0.97 1.88 3.08
CA GLU A 58 0.27 2.66 3.28
C GLU A 58 1.36 1.82 3.93
N LYS A 59 1.03 1.06 4.98
CA LYS A 59 1.98 0.14 5.62
C LYS A 59 2.44 -0.97 4.68
N ARG A 60 1.56 -1.49 3.83
CA ARG A 60 1.93 -2.49 2.82
C ARG A 60 2.85 -1.88 1.76
N ALA A 61 2.56 -0.68 1.28
CA ALA A 61 3.40 0.04 0.32
C ALA A 61 4.79 0.33 0.89
N LEU A 62 4.86 0.81 2.15
CA LEU A 62 6.13 1.03 2.85
C LEU A 62 6.91 -0.28 3.07
N ALA A 63 6.24 -1.38 3.38
CA ALA A 63 6.90 -2.67 3.54
C ALA A 63 7.50 -3.19 2.23
N LEU A 64 6.80 -3.00 1.10
CA LEU A 64 7.31 -3.33 -0.24
C LEU A 64 8.53 -2.47 -0.60
N PHE A 65 8.45 -1.16 -0.35
CA PHE A 65 9.58 -0.25 -0.59
C PHE A 65 10.82 -0.65 0.21
N ASN A 66 10.67 -0.90 1.52
CA ASN A 66 11.77 -1.33 2.39
C ASN A 66 12.35 -2.68 1.95
N PHE A 67 11.51 -3.60 1.45
CA PHE A 67 11.94 -4.88 0.93
C PHE A 67 12.79 -4.71 -0.34
N GLU A 68 12.34 -3.88 -1.29
CA GLU A 68 13.09 -3.57 -2.51
C GLU A 68 14.44 -2.89 -2.20
N GLU A 69 14.45 -1.90 -1.31
CA GLU A 69 15.69 -1.21 -0.91
C GLU A 69 16.68 -2.19 -0.26
N ARG A 70 16.17 -3.07 0.62
CA ARG A 70 16.98 -4.11 1.25
C ARG A 70 17.54 -5.09 0.21
N GLN A 71 16.74 -5.52 -0.75
CA GLN A 71 17.15 -6.44 -1.79
C GLN A 71 18.25 -5.83 -2.68
N GLN A 72 18.13 -4.55 -3.04
CA GLN A 72 19.17 -3.84 -3.80
C GLN A 72 20.48 -3.74 -3.01
N ARG A 73 20.40 -3.42 -1.72
CA ARG A 73 21.58 -3.37 -0.84
C ARG A 73 22.23 -4.76 -0.71
N GLU A 74 21.46 -5.82 -0.49
CA GLU A 74 21.96 -7.19 -0.41
C GLU A 74 22.62 -7.63 -1.72
N ASN A 75 22.04 -7.30 -2.88
CA ASN A 75 22.63 -7.61 -4.19
C ASN A 75 23.96 -6.89 -4.41
N THR A 76 24.08 -5.63 -3.97
CA THR A 76 25.32 -4.86 -4.07
C THR A 76 26.41 -5.50 -3.21
N ILE A 77 26.10 -5.84 -1.96
CA ILE A 77 27.03 -6.52 -1.04
C ILE A 77 27.48 -7.87 -1.61
N LEU A 78 26.57 -8.65 -2.21
CA LEU A 78 26.91 -9.91 -2.85
C LEU A 78 27.82 -9.74 -4.07
N ALA A 79 27.64 -8.67 -4.85
CA ALA A 79 28.50 -8.35 -5.98
C ALA A 79 29.92 -7.97 -5.50
N ASP A 80 30.02 -7.11 -4.50
CA ASP A 80 31.30 -6.69 -3.90
C ASP A 80 32.04 -7.89 -3.29
N PHE A 81 31.33 -8.77 -2.58
CA PHE A 81 31.92 -9.97 -1.99
C PHE A 81 32.46 -10.93 -3.06
N LYS A 82 31.73 -11.12 -4.17
CA LYS A 82 32.19 -11.92 -5.31
C LYS A 82 33.45 -11.33 -5.95
N GLN A 83 33.53 -10.01 -6.09
CA GLN A 83 34.75 -9.34 -6.58
C GLN A 83 35.93 -9.59 -5.65
N ILE A 84 35.79 -9.38 -4.34
CA ILE A 84 36.87 -9.60 -3.37
C ILE A 84 37.36 -11.06 -3.40
N MET A 85 36.45 -12.03 -3.47
CA MET A 85 36.81 -13.44 -3.58
C MET A 85 37.54 -13.75 -4.89
N ALA A 86 37.08 -13.22 -6.02
CA ALA A 86 37.74 -13.40 -7.31
C ALA A 86 39.16 -12.80 -7.31
N SER A 87 39.33 -11.59 -6.78
CA SER A 87 40.64 -10.95 -6.62
C SER A 87 41.57 -11.81 -5.76
N LYS A 88 41.09 -12.26 -4.59
CA LYS A 88 41.89 -13.08 -3.67
C LYS A 88 42.27 -14.43 -4.27
N LEU A 89 41.35 -15.07 -5.01
CA LEU A 89 41.63 -16.34 -5.70
C LEU A 89 42.70 -16.14 -6.80
N SER A 90 42.60 -15.04 -7.57
CA SER A 90 43.60 -14.70 -8.59
C SER A 90 44.99 -14.38 -8.01
N GLU A 91 45.07 -13.71 -6.85
CA GLU A 91 46.32 -13.45 -6.15
C GLU A 91 46.96 -14.73 -5.58
N THR A 92 46.15 -15.67 -5.10
CA THR A 92 46.67 -16.95 -4.57
C THR A 92 47.08 -17.94 -5.66
N GLY A 93 46.47 -17.87 -6.86
CA GLY A 93 46.82 -18.74 -8.00
C GLY A 93 48.09 -18.34 -8.75
N GLY A 94 48.58 -17.10 -8.57
CA GLY A 94 49.79 -16.58 -9.24
C GLY A 94 51.10 -16.74 -8.46
N LYS A 95 51.11 -17.48 -7.34
CA LYS A 95 52.31 -17.72 -6.50
C LYS A 95 52.82 -19.16 -6.52
N ALA A 96 52.35 -19.97 -7.46
CA ALA A 96 52.88 -21.31 -7.71
C ALA A 96 53.65 -21.32 -9.04
N ASP A 97 54.82 -20.68 -9.06
CA ASP A 97 55.97 -20.95 -9.92
C ASP A 97 57.22 -20.27 -9.34
#